data_AF-A0A2S4PSV8-F1
#
_entry.id   AF-A0A2S4PSV8-F1
#
_cell.length_a   1.000
_cell.length_b   1.000
_cell.length_c   1.000
_cell.angle_alpha   90.00
_cell.angle_beta   90.00
_cell.angle_gamma   90.00
#
_symmetry.space_group_name_H-M   'P 1'
#
loop_
_entity.id
_entity.type
_entity.pdbx_description
1 polymer ?
#
loop_
_entity_poly.entity_id
_entity_poly.type
_entity_poly.pdbx_seq_one_letter_code
_entity_poly.pdbx_strand_id
1 'polypeptide(L)'
;MPMNECLMQDISHDGSSITETHNQPGNHEQKGSWTPERSAFNSFSPKKVQTLDLRLAQVDAFRNAKQKLQDTLHLIQEKFTPPNSECNSGHPDYRNCDAKNRKIIDAYKDYFLSSDPNSWYTNILGYETEMQARFRDIKTPTKQDLKDLYFIFHTKLREYIFTVINDLKLDGDIELSNIISNNIPKDIPLEILVQKAYDTLLSLLPNSNAKQLILSLQNTKTAGERAPLYIQYYCPIAEDDTPQQRNFKTKYARMFENRLNHDEVLTAMQKEAQDLYSQRVSALHTELGELQLAQSAHLKKKVRKAENFQQVRDRKSNQMSICCSLVHCRAEIDLTKENIECALCEWLERKGSGKGRFFYCSSEHAEEDFVR
;
A
#
# COMPACT_ATOMS: atom_id res chain seq x y z
N MET A 1 44.33 38.50 -26.34
CA MET A 1 42.96 38.93 -25.97
C MET A 1 42.05 37.74 -26.17
N PRO A 2 41.24 37.35 -25.18
CA PRO A 2 40.34 36.22 -25.36
C PRO A 2 39.25 36.65 -26.35
N MET A 3 39.05 35.87 -27.40
CA MET A 3 37.95 36.03 -28.35
C MET A 3 36.63 35.84 -27.58
N ASN A 4 35.80 36.87 -27.52
CA ASN A 4 34.44 36.78 -26.98
C ASN A 4 33.56 35.97 -27.94
N GLU A 5 33.65 34.65 -27.86
CA GLU A 5 32.72 33.77 -28.54
C GLU A 5 31.35 33.81 -27.85
N CYS A 6 30.29 33.93 -28.64
CA CYS A 6 28.90 33.92 -28.17
C CYS A 6 28.62 32.67 -27.32
N LEU A 7 27.94 32.85 -26.19
CA LEU A 7 27.58 31.79 -25.22
C LEU A 7 26.55 30.77 -25.75
N MET A 8 26.16 30.86 -27.02
CA MET A 8 25.21 29.93 -27.61
C MET A 8 25.90 28.57 -27.80
N GLN A 9 25.56 27.60 -26.97
CA GLN A 9 25.77 26.20 -27.28
C GLN A 9 24.41 25.55 -27.49
N ASP A 10 24.33 24.75 -28.54
CA ASP A 10 23.22 23.86 -28.80
C ASP A 10 22.97 22.97 -27.58
N ILE A 11 21.69 22.81 -27.26
CA ILE A 11 21.14 21.88 -26.26
C ILE A 11 21.48 20.40 -26.60
N SER A 12 22.16 20.15 -27.73
CA SER A 12 22.46 18.82 -28.28
C SER A 12 23.55 18.01 -27.55
N HIS A 13 24.13 18.53 -26.46
CA HIS A 13 24.97 17.71 -25.56
C HIS A 13 24.20 16.99 -24.45
N ASP A 14 22.88 17.15 -24.37
CA ASP A 14 22.01 16.09 -23.84
C ASP A 14 21.76 15.10 -24.98
N GLY A 15 22.62 14.08 -25.09
CA GLY A 15 22.49 12.96 -26.03
C GLY A 15 21.25 12.10 -25.74
N SER A 16 20.07 12.67 -25.97
CA SER A 16 18.78 11.98 -25.94
C SER A 16 18.50 11.42 -27.33
N SER A 17 19.17 10.33 -27.68
CA SER A 17 18.73 9.42 -28.73
C SER A 17 18.82 8.01 -28.19
N ILE A 18 17.69 7.48 -27.75
CA ILE A 18 17.51 6.08 -27.39
C ILE A 18 17.64 5.28 -28.69
N THR A 19 18.76 4.58 -28.86
CA THR A 19 18.87 3.50 -29.83
C THR A 19 19.15 2.21 -29.09
N GLU A 20 18.21 1.28 -29.24
CA GLU A 20 18.29 -0.11 -28.83
C GLU A 20 19.49 -0.79 -29.50
N THR A 21 20.35 -1.45 -28.72
CA THR A 21 21.10 -2.61 -29.21
C THR A 21 21.48 -3.56 -28.07
N HIS A 22 20.91 -4.75 -28.17
CA HIS A 22 21.35 -6.09 -27.77
C HIS A 22 22.65 -6.28 -26.96
N ASN A 23 22.49 -6.97 -25.83
CA ASN A 23 23.53 -7.67 -25.06
C ASN A 23 23.97 -8.99 -25.70
N GLN A 24 25.25 -9.35 -25.48
CA GLN A 24 25.68 -10.72 -25.15
C GLN A 24 26.84 -10.69 -24.11
N PRO A 25 26.96 -11.70 -23.22
CA PRO A 25 27.78 -11.62 -22.02
C PRO A 25 29.17 -12.27 -22.17
N GLY A 26 30.17 -11.67 -21.52
CA GLY A 26 31.48 -12.27 -21.29
C GLY A 26 31.68 -12.58 -19.81
N ASN A 27 31.74 -13.88 -19.49
CA ASN A 27 32.10 -14.41 -18.18
C ASN A 27 33.50 -13.94 -17.76
N HIS A 28 33.65 -13.50 -16.51
CA HIS A 28 34.86 -13.82 -15.75
C HIS A 28 34.61 -13.76 -14.24
N GLU A 29 34.70 -14.93 -13.61
CA GLU A 29 34.85 -15.08 -12.17
C GLU A 29 36.17 -14.44 -11.71
N GLN A 30 36.14 -13.69 -10.60
CA GLN A 30 37.23 -13.75 -9.62
C GLN A 30 36.82 -13.23 -8.24
N LYS A 31 37.06 -14.10 -7.26
CA LYS A 31 36.94 -13.91 -5.82
C LYS A 31 37.96 -12.87 -5.32
N GLY A 32 37.54 -12.00 -4.40
CA GLY A 32 38.44 -11.12 -3.66
C GLY A 32 37.73 -10.47 -2.47
N SER A 33 37.80 -11.13 -1.33
CA SER A 33 37.34 -10.62 -0.02
C SER A 33 38.26 -9.52 0.48
N TRP A 34 37.81 -8.27 0.51
CA TRP A 34 38.44 -7.21 1.31
C TRP A 34 37.37 -6.23 1.83
N THR A 35 37.18 -6.23 3.15
CA THR A 35 36.53 -5.14 3.90
C THR A 35 37.48 -3.95 4.00
N PRO A 36 36.97 -2.72 3.83
CA PRO A 36 37.42 -1.64 4.69
C PRO A 36 36.28 -0.75 5.22
N GLU A 37 36.33 -0.58 6.55
CA GLU A 37 36.07 0.64 7.32
C GLU A 37 35.09 1.68 6.73
N ARG A 38 33.89 1.69 7.33
CA ARG A 38 32.93 2.81 7.31
C ARG A 38 33.61 4.10 7.75
N SER A 39 33.95 4.96 6.79
CA SER A 39 34.19 6.38 7.03
C SER A 39 32.87 7.12 7.13
N ALA A 40 32.79 8.01 8.12
CA ALA A 40 31.62 8.78 8.48
C ALA A 40 31.16 9.70 7.33
N PHE A 41 29.93 9.51 6.85
CA PHE A 41 29.26 10.48 5.99
C PHE A 41 28.05 11.09 6.70
N ASN A 42 28.24 12.35 7.07
CA ASN A 42 27.31 13.47 7.10
C ASN A 42 25.84 13.17 7.48
N SER A 43 25.53 13.56 8.71
CA SER A 43 24.20 13.81 9.22
C SER A 43 23.48 14.91 8.42
N PHE A 44 22.59 14.52 7.51
CA PHE A 44 21.52 15.39 7.05
C PHE A 44 20.46 15.51 8.16
N SER A 45 19.91 16.72 8.33
CA SER A 45 18.78 17.05 9.22
C SER A 45 17.64 16.02 9.09
N PRO A 46 16.82 15.80 10.14
CA PRO A 46 15.82 14.72 10.16
C PRO A 46 14.95 14.78 8.91
N LYS A 47 15.07 13.76 8.05
CA LYS A 47 14.36 13.62 6.79
C LYS A 47 12.87 13.72 7.04
N LYS A 48 12.28 14.89 6.78
CA LYS A 48 10.83 15.02 6.63
C LYS A 48 10.48 14.09 5.46
N VAL A 49 9.76 13.00 5.74
CA VAL A 49 9.37 12.03 4.71
C VAL A 49 8.62 12.81 3.63
N GLN A 50 9.23 12.95 2.45
CA GLN A 50 8.61 13.66 1.34
C GLN A 50 7.52 12.78 0.74
N THR A 51 6.30 13.32 0.68
CA THR A 51 5.14 12.70 0.03
C THR A 51 5.41 12.46 -1.46
N LEU A 52 4.75 11.46 -2.06
CA LEU A 52 4.89 11.15 -3.49
C LEU A 52 4.63 12.38 -4.38
N ASP A 53 3.54 13.09 -4.14
CA ASP A 53 3.14 14.25 -4.94
C ASP A 53 4.13 15.41 -4.81
N LEU A 54 4.79 15.56 -3.66
CA LEU A 54 5.84 16.56 -3.49
C LEU A 54 7.06 16.23 -4.35
N ARG A 55 7.46 14.96 -4.42
CA ARG A 55 8.56 14.53 -5.29
C ARG A 55 8.21 14.72 -6.76
N LEU A 56 6.97 14.40 -7.14
CA LEU A 56 6.49 14.62 -8.50
C LEU A 56 6.42 16.12 -8.85
N ALA A 57 5.99 16.96 -7.90
CA ALA A 57 6.02 18.42 -8.07
C ALA A 57 7.45 18.97 -8.24
N GLN A 58 8.45 18.39 -7.56
CA GLN A 58 9.86 18.76 -7.78
C GLN A 58 10.33 18.42 -9.19
N VAL A 59 9.93 17.26 -9.72
CA VAL A 59 10.22 16.84 -11.09
C VAL A 59 9.54 17.79 -12.09
N ASP A 60 8.29 18.17 -11.84
CA ASP A 60 7.57 19.14 -12.67
C ASP A 60 8.26 20.51 -12.67
N ALA A 61 8.63 21.00 -11.48
CA ALA A 61 9.35 22.27 -11.34
C ALA A 61 10.68 22.25 -12.11
N PHE A 62 11.42 21.14 -12.05
CA PHE A 62 12.66 20.97 -12.81
C PHE A 62 12.42 20.99 -14.32
N ARG A 63 11.41 20.26 -14.83
CA ARG A 63 11.03 20.25 -16.25
C ARG A 63 10.60 21.63 -16.73
N ASN A 64 9.78 22.32 -15.93
CA ASN A 64 9.29 23.67 -16.23
C ASN A 64 10.45 24.68 -16.26
N ALA A 65 11.40 24.58 -15.32
CA ALA A 65 12.59 25.42 -15.32
C ALA A 65 13.45 25.19 -16.57
N LYS A 66 13.65 23.92 -16.98
CA LYS A 66 14.37 23.57 -18.21
C LYS A 66 13.67 24.13 -19.45
N GLN A 67 12.35 23.96 -19.57
CA GLN A 67 11.58 24.51 -20.68
C GLN A 67 11.65 26.05 -20.71
N LYS A 68 11.46 26.71 -19.57
CA LYS A 68 11.57 28.17 -19.44
C LYS A 68 12.94 28.66 -19.89
N LEU A 69 14.02 27.97 -19.51
CA LEU A 69 15.37 28.29 -19.98
C LEU A 69 15.46 28.21 -21.50
N GLN A 70 15.00 27.11 -22.10
CA GLN A 70 15.03 26.91 -23.56
C GLN A 70 14.25 28.00 -24.30
N ASP A 71 13.02 28.29 -23.86
CA ASP A 71 12.18 29.33 -24.44
C ASP A 71 12.83 30.72 -24.32
N THR A 72 13.44 31.01 -23.16
CA THR A 72 14.13 32.28 -22.92
C THR A 72 15.38 32.42 -23.79
N LEU A 73 16.17 31.36 -23.94
CA LEU A 73 17.34 31.34 -24.81
C LEU A 73 16.95 31.52 -26.28
N HIS A 74 15.85 30.88 -26.73
CA HIS A 74 15.30 31.06 -28.07
C HIS A 74 14.90 32.53 -28.31
N LEU A 75 14.15 33.13 -27.38
CA LEU A 75 13.74 34.53 -27.46
C LEU A 75 14.94 35.49 -27.48
N ILE A 76 15.99 35.21 -26.70
CA ILE A 76 17.24 35.96 -26.75
C ILE A 76 17.90 35.78 -28.12
N GLN A 77 17.93 34.59 -28.67
CA GLN A 77 18.53 34.36 -29.98
C GLN A 77 17.79 35.14 -31.08
N GLU A 78 16.47 35.06 -31.14
CA GLU A 78 15.66 35.81 -32.12
C GLU A 78 15.88 37.32 -32.02
N LYS A 79 15.88 37.86 -30.80
CA LYS A 79 16.03 39.31 -30.57
C LYS A 79 17.39 39.87 -30.99
N PHE A 80 18.43 39.05 -30.95
CA PHE A 80 19.80 39.46 -31.27
C PHE A 80 20.30 38.92 -32.63
N THR A 81 19.42 38.29 -33.43
CA THR A 81 19.72 37.91 -34.81
C THR A 81 19.22 39.01 -35.77
N PRO A 82 20.11 39.70 -36.53
CA PRO A 82 19.68 40.74 -37.46
C PRO A 82 18.82 40.18 -38.60
N PRO A 83 17.83 40.91 -39.14
CA PRO A 83 16.93 40.40 -40.17
C PRO A 83 17.60 40.11 -41.53
N ASN A 84 18.81 40.62 -41.79
CA ASN A 84 19.54 40.47 -43.07
C ASN A 84 21.03 40.85 -42.91
N SER A 85 21.87 40.00 -42.31
CA SER A 85 23.32 40.27 -42.28
C SER A 85 24.16 39.10 -42.75
N GLU A 86 24.69 39.21 -43.97
CA GLU A 86 26.00 38.65 -44.29
C GLU A 86 27.01 39.28 -43.32
N CYS A 87 27.41 38.52 -42.30
CA CYS A 87 28.42 38.94 -41.32
C CYS A 87 29.79 39.01 -42.01
N ASN A 88 30.10 40.15 -42.61
CA ASN A 88 31.47 40.50 -42.96
C ASN A 88 32.27 40.71 -41.67
N SER A 89 33.32 39.90 -41.52
CA SER A 89 34.25 39.86 -40.40
C SER A 89 35.02 41.17 -40.26
N GLY A 90 34.49 42.12 -39.48
CA GLY A 90 35.30 43.25 -39.00
C GLY A 90 34.56 44.55 -38.72
N HIS A 91 33.67 44.60 -37.71
CA HIS A 91 33.37 45.86 -36.99
C HIS A 91 32.68 45.57 -35.63
N PRO A 92 32.63 46.52 -34.67
CA PRO A 92 32.96 46.30 -33.27
C PRO A 92 31.68 46.38 -32.44
N ASP A 93 30.78 45.40 -32.58
CA ASP A 93 29.50 45.41 -31.86
C ASP A 93 29.60 44.74 -30.48
N TYR A 94 30.73 44.97 -29.79
CA TYR A 94 31.07 44.37 -28.49
C TYR A 94 29.99 44.61 -27.41
N ARG A 95 29.32 45.78 -27.41
CA ARG A 95 28.24 46.06 -26.44
C ARG A 95 27.00 45.20 -26.65
N ASN A 96 26.70 44.84 -27.90
CA ASN A 96 25.54 44.02 -28.23
C ASN A 96 25.76 42.57 -27.78
N CYS A 97 26.99 42.07 -27.92
CA CYS A 97 27.43 40.78 -27.39
C CYS A 97 27.42 40.73 -25.85
N ASP A 98 27.92 41.77 -25.18
CA ASP A 98 27.93 41.81 -23.71
C ASP A 98 26.52 41.87 -23.11
N ALA A 99 25.61 42.60 -23.75
CA ALA A 99 24.20 42.66 -23.34
C ALA A 99 23.47 41.33 -23.60
N LYS A 100 23.74 40.67 -24.74
CA LYS A 100 23.23 39.33 -25.04
C LYS A 100 23.72 38.31 -24.01
N ASN A 101 25.02 38.28 -23.75
CA ASN A 101 25.64 37.34 -22.82
C ASN A 101 25.16 37.54 -21.37
N ARG A 102 24.90 38.78 -20.94
CA ARG A 102 24.26 39.05 -19.65
C ARG A 102 22.86 38.45 -19.55
N LYS A 103 22.01 38.63 -20.57
CA LYS A 103 20.68 38.02 -20.59
C LYS A 103 20.72 36.49 -20.58
N ILE A 104 21.71 35.90 -21.26
CA ILE A 104 21.93 34.44 -21.23
C ILE A 104 22.26 34.00 -19.80
N ILE A 105 23.20 34.67 -19.12
CA ILE A 105 23.53 34.38 -17.72
C ILE A 105 22.34 34.57 -16.79
N ASP A 106 21.55 35.63 -16.97
CA ASP A 106 20.33 35.85 -16.18
C ASP A 106 19.33 34.71 -16.36
N ALA A 107 19.16 34.20 -17.60
CA ALA A 107 18.31 33.04 -17.87
C ALA A 107 18.84 31.77 -17.17
N TYR A 108 20.15 31.54 -17.20
CA TYR A 108 20.78 30.43 -16.46
C TYR A 108 20.67 30.60 -14.95
N LYS A 109 20.72 31.83 -14.43
CA LYS A 109 20.50 32.11 -13.01
C LYS A 109 19.10 31.72 -12.59
N ASP A 110 18.08 32.10 -13.36
CA ASP A 110 16.69 31.69 -13.14
C ASP A 110 16.52 30.16 -13.17
N TYR A 111 17.28 29.46 -14.01
CA TYR A 111 17.27 28.00 -14.08
C TYR A 111 17.94 27.32 -12.87
N PHE A 112 19.17 27.72 -12.54
CA PHE A 112 19.93 27.10 -11.45
C PHE A 112 19.44 27.53 -10.06
N LEU A 113 18.84 28.72 -9.94
CA LEU A 113 18.35 29.33 -8.71
C LEU A 113 16.86 29.70 -8.84
N SER A 114 16.05 28.76 -9.32
CA SER A 114 14.59 28.92 -9.42
C SER A 114 13.97 29.31 -8.08
N SER A 115 13.08 30.31 -8.08
CA SER A 115 12.32 30.71 -6.90
C SER A 115 11.19 29.74 -6.52
N ASP A 116 11.04 28.63 -7.24
CA ASP A 116 10.02 27.62 -6.96
C ASP A 116 10.34 26.90 -5.63
N PRO A 117 9.41 26.88 -4.65
CA PRO A 117 9.61 26.16 -3.39
C PRO A 117 9.83 24.65 -3.58
N ASN A 118 9.35 24.09 -4.69
CA ASN A 118 9.56 22.70 -5.09
C ASN A 118 10.85 22.51 -5.88
N SER A 119 11.82 23.41 -5.81
CA SER A 119 13.13 23.17 -6.40
C SER A 119 13.80 21.93 -5.78
N TRP A 120 14.43 21.09 -6.61
CA TRP A 120 15.09 19.86 -6.13
C TRP A 120 16.20 20.13 -5.10
N TYR A 121 16.82 21.31 -5.17
CA TYR A 121 17.92 21.72 -4.31
C TYR A 121 17.48 22.38 -3.00
N THR A 122 16.18 22.58 -2.74
CA THR A 122 15.68 23.25 -1.52
C THR A 122 16.18 22.59 -0.23
N ASN A 123 16.50 21.30 -0.27
CA ASN A 123 17.02 20.55 0.88
C ASN A 123 18.53 20.23 0.80
N ILE A 124 19.23 20.79 -0.19
CA ILE A 124 20.66 20.53 -0.40
C ILE A 124 21.46 21.66 0.24
N LEU A 125 22.10 21.33 1.35
CA LEU A 125 22.87 22.29 2.13
C LEU A 125 23.99 22.90 1.27
N GLY A 126 24.03 24.23 1.24
CA GLY A 126 25.11 25.00 0.62
C GLY A 126 25.01 25.17 -0.90
N TYR A 127 24.13 24.45 -1.61
CA TYR A 127 23.98 24.60 -3.07
C TYR A 127 23.64 26.04 -3.46
N GLU A 128 22.61 26.62 -2.82
CA GLU A 128 22.16 27.97 -3.14
C GLU A 128 23.28 29.00 -2.87
N THR A 129 23.93 28.90 -1.72
CA THR A 129 25.03 29.78 -1.32
C THR A 129 26.21 29.72 -2.29
N GLU A 130 26.63 28.51 -2.67
CA GLU A 130 27.75 28.27 -3.59
C GLU A 130 27.43 28.78 -5.00
N MET A 131 26.24 28.46 -5.51
CA MET A 131 25.78 28.88 -6.83
C MET A 131 25.61 30.41 -6.89
N GLN A 132 24.99 31.03 -5.87
CA GLN A 132 24.88 32.49 -5.77
C GLN A 132 26.24 33.18 -5.69
N ALA A 133 27.20 32.62 -4.93
CA ALA A 133 28.56 33.13 -4.89
C ALA A 133 29.19 33.12 -6.29
N ARG A 134 29.10 32.00 -7.01
CA ARG A 134 29.65 31.90 -8.37
C ARG A 134 29.03 32.91 -9.33
N PHE A 135 27.72 33.15 -9.27
CA PHE A 135 27.06 34.18 -10.08
C PHE A 135 27.53 35.60 -9.74
N ARG A 136 27.80 35.91 -8.47
CA ARG A 136 28.31 37.24 -8.06
C ARG A 136 29.71 37.54 -8.61
N ASP A 137 30.52 36.50 -8.81
CA ASP A 137 31.88 36.64 -9.33
C ASP A 137 31.91 36.89 -10.85
N ILE A 138 30.81 36.60 -11.57
CA ILE A 138 30.70 36.83 -13.02
C ILE A 138 30.51 38.32 -13.30
N LYS A 139 31.60 39.01 -13.63
CA LYS A 139 31.56 40.42 -14.08
C LYS A 139 31.32 40.54 -15.59
N THR A 140 31.96 39.68 -16.37
CA THR A 140 31.83 39.59 -17.82
C THR A 140 31.59 38.13 -18.18
N PRO A 141 30.38 37.76 -18.62
CA PRO A 141 30.08 36.36 -18.89
C PRO A 141 30.92 35.73 -19.99
N THR A 142 31.50 34.57 -19.70
CA THR A 142 32.29 33.76 -20.63
C THR A 142 31.79 32.31 -20.67
N LYS A 143 32.19 31.55 -21.69
CA LYS A 143 31.86 30.12 -21.80
C LYS A 143 32.40 29.32 -20.62
N GLN A 144 33.52 29.75 -20.04
CA GLN A 144 34.09 29.09 -18.86
C GLN A 144 33.19 29.29 -17.64
N ASP A 145 32.56 30.45 -17.48
CA ASP A 145 31.62 30.67 -16.38
C ASP A 145 30.44 29.70 -16.43
N LEU A 146 29.87 29.46 -17.62
CA LEU A 146 28.82 28.45 -17.79
C LEU A 146 29.31 27.06 -17.43
N LYS A 147 30.51 26.66 -17.88
CA LYS A 147 31.10 25.35 -17.53
C LYS A 147 31.25 25.19 -16.02
N ASP A 148 31.70 26.23 -15.32
CA ASP A 148 31.87 26.21 -13.87
C ASP A 148 30.51 26.11 -13.15
N LEU A 149 29.48 26.82 -13.62
CA LEU A 149 28.12 26.73 -13.07
C LEU A 149 27.55 25.31 -13.23
N TYR A 150 27.70 24.71 -14.41
CA TYR A 150 27.32 23.33 -14.66
C TYR A 150 28.11 22.35 -13.78
N PHE A 151 29.40 22.60 -13.55
CA PHE A 151 30.21 21.77 -12.68
C PHE A 151 29.69 21.76 -11.22
N ILE A 152 29.34 22.92 -10.67
CA ILE A 152 28.72 23.03 -9.34
C ILE A 152 27.39 22.27 -9.31
N PHE A 153 26.53 22.52 -10.31
CA PHE A 153 25.23 21.86 -10.44
C PHE A 153 25.36 20.33 -10.49
N HIS A 154 26.19 19.78 -11.36
CA HIS A 154 26.35 18.34 -11.53
C HIS A 154 26.99 17.69 -10.31
N THR A 155 27.95 18.36 -9.66
CA THR A 155 28.55 17.86 -8.41
C THR A 155 27.47 17.68 -7.34
N LYS A 156 26.65 18.71 -7.10
CA LYS A 156 25.61 18.69 -6.08
C LYS A 156 24.45 17.75 -6.42
N LEU A 157 24.05 17.69 -7.69
CA LEU A 157 23.03 16.75 -8.15
C LEU A 157 23.48 15.30 -7.99
N ARG A 158 24.75 15.02 -8.27
CA ARG A 158 25.34 13.69 -8.07
C ARG A 158 25.38 13.30 -6.59
N GLU A 159 25.79 14.19 -5.69
CA GLU A 159 25.74 13.97 -4.23
C GLU A 159 24.31 13.61 -3.76
N TYR A 160 23.31 14.33 -4.27
CA TYR A 160 21.90 14.07 -3.99
C TYR A 160 21.46 12.69 -4.48
N ILE A 161 21.77 12.34 -5.73
CA ILE A 161 21.40 11.04 -6.31
C ILE A 161 22.03 9.88 -5.53
N PHE A 162 23.31 9.98 -5.16
CA PHE A 162 23.95 8.95 -4.34
C PHE A 162 23.27 8.77 -2.98
N THR A 163 22.86 9.87 -2.35
CA THR A 163 22.10 9.81 -1.09
C THR A 163 20.78 9.06 -1.28
N VAL A 164 20.05 9.36 -2.36
CA VAL A 164 18.79 8.68 -2.69
C VAL A 164 19.01 7.19 -2.94
N ILE A 165 20.05 6.81 -3.70
CA ILE A 165 20.34 5.39 -3.99
C ILE A 165 20.69 4.64 -2.70
N ASN A 166 21.50 5.24 -1.83
CA ASN A 166 21.87 4.65 -0.54
C ASN A 166 20.64 4.47 0.38
N ASP A 167 19.72 5.45 0.39
CA ASP A 167 18.49 5.38 1.17
C ASP A 167 17.56 4.27 0.72
N LEU A 168 17.53 4.00 -0.59
CA LEU A 168 16.72 2.95 -1.19
C LEU A 168 17.32 1.56 -0.99
N LYS A 169 18.51 1.44 -0.38
CA LYS A 169 19.19 0.17 -0.12
C LYS A 169 19.26 -0.72 -1.36
N LEU A 170 19.67 -0.12 -2.47
CA LEU A 170 19.91 -0.83 -3.73
C LEU A 170 21.30 -1.47 -3.78
N ASP A 171 21.94 -1.64 -2.61
CA ASP A 171 23.28 -2.17 -2.42
C ASP A 171 23.38 -3.68 -2.73
N GLY A 172 22.25 -4.39 -2.78
CA GLY A 172 22.18 -5.78 -3.24
C GLY A 172 22.38 -5.98 -4.74
N ASP A 173 22.29 -4.92 -5.56
CA ASP A 173 22.59 -4.98 -7.00
C ASP A 173 24.11 -4.88 -7.20
N ILE A 174 24.73 -5.97 -7.68
CA ILE A 174 26.19 -6.08 -7.83
C ILE A 174 26.72 -5.00 -8.81
N GLU A 175 25.99 -4.70 -9.88
CA GLU A 175 26.44 -3.74 -10.89
C GLU A 175 26.33 -2.30 -10.39
N LEU A 176 25.23 -1.95 -9.74
CA LEU A 176 25.04 -0.64 -9.13
C LEU A 176 26.00 -0.43 -7.94
N SER A 177 26.20 -1.47 -7.13
CA SER A 177 27.17 -1.47 -6.03
C SER A 177 28.59 -1.30 -6.53
N ASN A 178 28.97 -1.93 -7.65
CA ASN A 178 30.27 -1.72 -8.29
C ASN A 178 30.42 -0.27 -8.82
N ILE A 179 29.37 0.31 -9.39
CA ILE A 179 29.36 1.71 -9.84
C ILE A 179 29.56 2.67 -8.67
N ILE A 180 28.92 2.41 -7.52
CA ILE A 180 28.99 3.26 -6.33
C ILE A 180 30.33 3.09 -5.60
N SER A 181 30.83 1.85 -5.49
CA SER A 181 31.99 1.49 -4.66
C SER A 181 33.34 1.83 -5.29
N ASN A 182 33.43 1.89 -6.63
CA ASN A 182 34.73 1.95 -7.32
C ASN A 182 35.43 3.32 -7.30
N ASN A 183 34.94 4.35 -6.59
CA ASN A 183 35.57 5.68 -6.63
C ASN A 183 35.86 6.20 -8.06
N ILE A 184 35.07 5.74 -9.05
CA ILE A 184 34.90 6.36 -10.37
C ILE A 184 33.58 7.19 -10.43
N PRO A 185 33.16 7.95 -9.40
CA PRO A 185 31.93 8.74 -9.48
C PRO A 185 32.10 9.97 -10.38
N LYS A 186 33.30 10.27 -10.89
CA LYS A 186 33.54 11.44 -11.75
C LYS A 186 33.39 11.15 -13.25
N ASP A 187 33.64 9.92 -13.71
CA ASP A 187 33.71 9.63 -15.15
C ASP A 187 32.45 8.99 -15.74
N ILE A 188 31.53 8.48 -14.90
CA ILE A 188 30.26 7.92 -15.38
C ILE A 188 29.25 9.07 -15.56
N PRO A 189 28.72 9.32 -16.77
CA PRO A 189 27.66 10.30 -16.99
C PRO A 189 26.49 10.11 -16.02
N LEU A 190 25.97 11.22 -15.51
CA LEU A 190 24.96 11.20 -14.45
C LEU A 190 23.67 10.50 -14.93
N GLU A 191 23.37 10.62 -16.21
CA GLU A 191 22.22 10.06 -16.90
C GLU A 191 22.27 8.53 -16.86
N ILE A 192 23.45 7.94 -17.06
CA ILE A 192 23.65 6.49 -17.00
C ILE A 192 23.43 6.00 -15.57
N LEU A 193 23.95 6.72 -14.58
CA LEU A 193 23.75 6.37 -13.16
C LEU A 193 22.27 6.40 -12.78
N VAL A 194 21.55 7.46 -13.16
CA VAL A 194 20.12 7.61 -12.88
C VAL A 194 19.31 6.52 -13.58
N GLN A 195 19.58 6.27 -14.86
CA GLN A 195 18.88 5.24 -15.63
C GLN A 195 19.10 3.85 -15.02
N LYS A 196 20.34 3.52 -14.66
CA LYS A 196 20.67 2.23 -14.03
C LYS A 196 19.95 2.06 -12.70
N ALA A 197 19.99 3.07 -11.83
CA ALA A 197 19.27 3.05 -10.56
C ALA A 197 17.76 2.91 -10.77
N TYR A 198 17.19 3.58 -11.77
CA TYR A 198 15.79 3.49 -12.13
C TYR A 198 15.40 2.08 -12.62
N ASP A 199 16.20 1.48 -13.51
CA ASP A 199 15.94 0.14 -14.02
C ASP A 199 16.03 -0.94 -12.94
N THR A 200 17.01 -0.83 -12.04
CA THR A 200 17.12 -1.68 -10.85
C THR A 200 15.89 -1.52 -9.95
N LEU A 201 15.41 -0.29 -9.72
CA LEU A 201 14.18 -0.06 -8.94
C LEU A 201 12.95 -0.68 -9.60
N LEU A 202 12.81 -0.55 -10.92
CA LEU A 202 11.69 -1.13 -11.66
C LEU A 202 11.72 -2.65 -11.67
N SER A 203 12.90 -3.28 -11.67
CA SER A 203 13.03 -4.75 -11.65
C SER A 203 12.65 -5.35 -10.29
N LEU A 204 12.80 -4.59 -9.21
CA LEU A 204 12.41 -4.98 -7.86
C LEU A 204 10.89 -4.93 -7.61
N LEU A 205 10.11 -4.34 -8.51
CA LEU A 205 8.66 -4.26 -8.37
C LEU A 205 8.01 -5.58 -8.79
N PRO A 206 7.39 -6.34 -7.87
CA PRO A 206 6.79 -7.64 -8.21
C PRO A 206 5.47 -7.52 -9.00
N ASN A 207 4.84 -6.35 -8.98
CA ASN A 207 3.50 -6.13 -9.53
C ASN A 207 3.56 -5.34 -10.85
N SER A 208 3.11 -5.97 -11.94
CA SER A 208 3.05 -5.35 -13.28
C SER A 208 2.21 -4.06 -13.32
N ASN A 209 1.08 -4.01 -12.61
CA ASN A 209 0.25 -2.81 -12.56
C ASN A 209 0.94 -1.66 -11.81
N ALA A 210 1.71 -1.98 -10.76
CA ALA A 210 2.49 -0.96 -10.03
C ALA A 210 3.60 -0.39 -10.92
N LYS A 211 4.26 -1.28 -11.70
CA LYS A 211 5.25 -0.87 -12.70
C LYS A 211 4.64 0.07 -13.75
N GLN A 212 3.47 -0.28 -14.28
CA GLN A 212 2.74 0.55 -15.25
C GLN A 212 2.31 1.90 -14.67
N LEU A 213 1.83 1.93 -13.42
CA LEU A 213 1.52 3.18 -12.73
C LEU A 213 2.75 4.08 -12.65
N ILE A 214 3.89 3.56 -12.18
CA ILE A 214 5.13 4.35 -12.03
C ILE A 214 5.60 4.89 -13.38
N LEU A 215 5.60 4.06 -14.43
CA LEU A 215 5.94 4.49 -15.79
C LEU A 215 5.00 5.59 -16.29
N SER A 216 3.70 5.46 -16.02
CA SER A 216 2.70 6.45 -16.43
C SER A 216 2.86 7.77 -15.66
N LEU A 217 3.17 7.71 -14.36
CA LEU A 217 3.41 8.89 -13.53
C LEU A 217 4.60 9.72 -14.02
N GLN A 218 5.66 9.07 -14.53
CA GLN A 218 6.80 9.77 -15.11
C GLN A 218 6.42 10.67 -16.29
N ASN A 219 5.36 10.33 -17.04
CA ASN A 219 4.92 11.09 -18.20
C ASN A 219 3.94 12.23 -17.85
N THR A 220 3.52 12.34 -16.59
CA THR A 220 2.61 13.40 -16.14
C THR A 220 3.37 14.66 -15.72
N LYS A 221 2.71 15.82 -15.86
CA LYS A 221 3.21 17.16 -15.53
C LYS A 221 2.34 17.89 -14.51
N THR A 222 1.11 17.42 -14.27
CA THR A 222 0.17 18.09 -13.36
C THR A 222 -0.58 17.11 -12.48
N ALA A 223 -1.07 17.58 -11.32
CA ALA A 223 -1.93 16.79 -10.45
C ALA A 223 -3.22 16.31 -11.16
N GLY A 224 -3.74 17.11 -12.09
CA GLY A 224 -4.91 16.74 -12.89
C GLY A 224 -4.67 15.56 -13.82
N GLU A 225 -3.47 15.44 -14.38
CA GLU A 225 -3.08 14.29 -15.22
C GLU A 225 -2.80 13.03 -14.38
N ARG A 226 -2.42 13.20 -13.11
CA ARG A 226 -2.14 12.09 -12.18
C ARG A 226 -3.40 11.47 -11.60
N ALA A 227 -4.41 12.29 -11.31
CA ALA A 227 -5.69 11.85 -10.75
C ALA A 227 -6.28 10.61 -11.46
N PRO A 228 -6.45 10.57 -12.80
CA PRO A 228 -6.98 9.38 -13.47
C PRO A 228 -6.10 8.13 -13.30
N LEU A 229 -4.77 8.29 -13.21
CA LEU A 229 -3.85 7.16 -12.97
C LEU A 229 -4.05 6.57 -11.57
N TYR A 230 -4.20 7.42 -10.55
CA TYR A 230 -4.51 6.97 -9.19
C TYR A 230 -5.87 6.29 -9.10
N ILE A 231 -6.88 6.84 -9.76
CA ILE A 231 -8.23 6.27 -9.80
C ILE A 231 -8.19 4.88 -10.45
N GLN A 232 -7.53 4.75 -11.59
CA GLN A 232 -7.40 3.49 -12.30
C GLN A 232 -6.68 2.43 -11.47
N TYR A 233 -5.65 2.82 -10.73
CA TYR A 233 -4.86 1.89 -9.94
C TYR A 233 -5.49 1.51 -8.60
N TYR A 234 -5.97 2.49 -7.82
CA TYR A 234 -6.47 2.28 -6.45
C TYR A 234 -7.99 2.08 -6.37
N CYS A 235 -8.74 2.67 -7.29
CA CYS A 235 -10.21 2.69 -7.26
C CYS A 235 -10.89 1.96 -8.44
N PRO A 236 -10.32 0.91 -9.07
CA PRO A 236 -10.98 0.26 -10.21
C PRO A 236 -12.25 -0.46 -9.73
N ILE A 237 -13.40 -0.09 -10.32
CA ILE A 237 -14.67 -0.75 -10.04
C ILE A 237 -14.74 -2.05 -10.84
N ALA A 238 -14.93 -3.17 -10.14
CA ALA A 238 -15.11 -4.48 -10.72
C ALA A 238 -16.60 -4.87 -10.76
N GLU A 239 -16.96 -5.80 -11.63
CA GLU A 239 -18.37 -6.23 -11.78
C GLU A 239 -18.90 -6.92 -10.52
N ASP A 240 -18.04 -7.67 -9.83
CA ASP A 240 -18.32 -8.41 -8.61
C ASP A 240 -18.23 -7.56 -7.33
N ASP A 241 -17.91 -6.27 -7.44
CA ASP A 241 -17.90 -5.37 -6.28
C ASP A 241 -19.30 -5.27 -5.65
N THR A 242 -19.37 -5.52 -4.35
CA THR A 242 -20.54 -5.23 -3.52
C THR A 242 -20.89 -3.74 -3.55
N PRO A 243 -22.14 -3.33 -3.28
CA PRO A 243 -22.52 -1.92 -3.20
C PRO A 243 -21.64 -1.11 -2.25
N GLN A 244 -21.20 -1.70 -1.14
CA GLN A 244 -20.30 -1.08 -0.18
C GLN A 244 -18.91 -0.83 -0.78
N GLN A 245 -18.33 -1.80 -1.49
CA GLN A 245 -17.05 -1.65 -2.18
C GLN A 245 -17.11 -0.59 -3.29
N ARG A 246 -18.20 -0.57 -4.08
CA ARG A 246 -18.41 0.46 -5.12
C ARG A 246 -18.48 1.86 -4.50
N ASN A 247 -19.20 2.02 -3.39
CA ASN A 247 -19.30 3.30 -2.69
C ASN A 247 -17.94 3.73 -2.11
N PHE A 248 -17.18 2.81 -1.51
CA PHE A 248 -15.82 3.07 -1.02
C PHE A 248 -14.90 3.55 -2.15
N LYS A 249 -14.82 2.80 -3.26
CA LYS A 249 -13.99 3.16 -4.42
C LYS A 249 -14.42 4.50 -5.04
N THR A 250 -15.72 4.74 -5.19
CA THR A 250 -16.26 6.00 -5.73
C THR A 250 -15.92 7.20 -4.84
N LYS A 251 -15.99 7.03 -3.52
CA LYS A 251 -15.63 8.09 -2.56
C LYS A 251 -14.19 8.54 -2.75
N TYR A 252 -13.25 7.59 -2.83
CA TYR A 252 -11.83 7.90 -2.96
C TYR A 252 -11.44 8.32 -4.37
N ALA A 253 -12.11 7.81 -5.40
CA ALA A 253 -11.97 8.32 -6.76
C ALA A 253 -12.27 9.83 -6.82
N ARG A 254 -13.36 10.28 -6.21
CA ARG A 254 -13.71 11.72 -6.11
C ARG A 254 -12.66 12.55 -5.37
N MET A 255 -11.98 11.99 -4.37
CA MET A 255 -10.90 12.70 -3.68
C MET A 255 -9.72 12.94 -4.61
N PHE A 256 -9.34 11.95 -5.42
CA PHE A 256 -8.33 12.13 -6.46
C PHE A 256 -8.77 13.11 -7.55
N GLU A 257 -10.03 13.07 -7.99
CA GLU A 257 -10.59 14.04 -8.96
C GLU A 257 -10.51 15.49 -8.44
N ASN A 258 -10.74 15.67 -7.15
CA ASN A 258 -10.60 16.94 -6.45
C ASN A 258 -9.14 17.34 -6.18
N ARG A 259 -8.17 16.57 -6.69
CA ARG A 259 -6.72 16.84 -6.61
C ARG A 259 -6.20 16.87 -5.18
N LEU A 260 -6.78 16.07 -4.28
CA LEU A 260 -6.21 15.86 -2.96
C LEU A 260 -4.89 15.09 -3.09
N ASN A 261 -3.99 15.28 -2.11
CA ASN A 261 -2.68 14.68 -2.13
C ASN A 261 -2.76 13.15 -2.04
N HIS A 262 -1.96 12.45 -2.85
CA HIS A 262 -1.88 11.00 -2.91
C HIS A 262 -1.79 10.34 -1.54
N ASP A 263 -0.87 10.78 -0.69
CA ASP A 263 -0.62 10.15 0.60
C ASP A 263 -1.72 10.46 1.61
N GLU A 264 -2.37 11.62 1.52
CA GLU A 264 -3.55 11.94 2.32
C GLU A 264 -4.71 11.00 1.96
N VAL A 265 -4.96 10.79 0.67
CA VAL A 265 -6.02 9.90 0.19
C VAL A 265 -5.73 8.46 0.62
N LEU A 266 -4.51 7.95 0.40
CA LEU A 266 -4.17 6.59 0.80
C LEU A 266 -4.23 6.37 2.31
N THR A 267 -3.79 7.35 3.11
CA THR A 267 -3.89 7.28 4.57
C THR A 267 -5.35 7.19 5.03
N ALA A 268 -6.23 8.00 4.43
CA ALA A 268 -7.66 7.95 4.70
C ALA A 268 -8.28 6.60 4.27
N MET A 269 -7.93 6.12 3.07
CA MET A 269 -8.36 4.81 2.55
C MET A 269 -7.98 3.68 3.50
N GLN A 270 -6.72 3.63 3.93
CA GLN A 270 -6.22 2.60 4.84
C GLN A 270 -6.95 2.62 6.17
N LYS A 271 -7.16 3.81 6.75
CA LYS A 271 -7.87 3.97 8.01
C LYS A 271 -9.31 3.46 7.92
N GLU A 272 -10.06 3.88 6.90
CA GLU A 272 -11.45 3.42 6.75
C GLU A 272 -11.54 1.92 6.44
N ALA A 273 -10.63 1.39 5.62
CA ALA A 273 -10.58 -0.05 5.37
C ALA A 273 -10.30 -0.84 6.65
N GLN A 274 -9.39 -0.35 7.49
CA GLN A 274 -9.10 -0.95 8.79
C GLN A 274 -10.31 -0.88 9.74
N ASP A 275 -10.99 0.27 9.82
CA ASP A 275 -12.18 0.44 10.65
C ASP A 275 -13.31 -0.51 10.22
N LEU A 276 -13.56 -0.63 8.90
CA LEU A 276 -14.55 -1.56 8.34
C LEU A 276 -14.20 -3.02 8.62
N TYR A 277 -12.91 -3.38 8.50
CA TYR A 277 -12.44 -4.71 8.82
C TYR A 277 -12.64 -5.02 10.32
N SER A 278 -12.23 -4.11 11.20
CA SER A 278 -12.40 -4.26 12.65
C SER A 278 -13.87 -4.40 13.05
N GLN A 279 -14.77 -3.61 12.44
CA GLN A 279 -16.22 -3.74 12.66
C GLN A 279 -16.74 -5.11 12.22
N ARG A 280 -16.35 -5.58 11.03
CA ARG A 280 -16.76 -6.89 10.52
C ARG A 280 -16.26 -8.03 11.41
N VAL A 281 -15.00 -7.96 11.83
CA VAL A 281 -14.42 -8.94 12.75
C VAL A 281 -15.18 -8.95 14.07
N SER A 282 -15.49 -7.79 14.65
CA SER A 282 -16.26 -7.69 15.89
C SER A 282 -17.68 -8.25 15.76
N ALA A 283 -18.36 -7.97 14.64
CA ALA A 283 -19.69 -8.52 14.36
C ALA A 283 -19.65 -10.06 14.27
N LEU A 284 -18.68 -10.62 13.54
CA LEU A 284 -18.50 -12.07 13.42
C LEU A 284 -18.19 -12.74 14.76
N HIS A 285 -17.39 -12.10 15.62
CA HIS A 285 -17.13 -12.61 16.98
C HIS A 285 -18.40 -12.63 17.84
N THR A 286 -19.26 -11.62 17.68
CA THR A 286 -20.54 -11.53 18.39
C THR A 286 -21.48 -12.65 17.93
N GLU A 287 -21.65 -12.82 16.61
CA GLU A 287 -22.48 -13.87 16.02
C GLU A 287 -21.99 -15.27 16.42
N LEU A 288 -20.67 -15.49 16.41
CA LEU A 288 -20.08 -16.75 16.88
C LEU A 288 -20.42 -17.02 18.34
N GLY A 289 -20.34 -16.00 19.20
CA GLY A 289 -20.72 -16.11 20.61
C GLY A 289 -22.20 -16.47 20.79
N GLU A 290 -23.10 -15.84 20.03
CA GLU A 290 -24.53 -16.15 20.03
C GLU A 290 -24.82 -17.59 19.58
N LEU A 291 -24.15 -18.04 18.51
CA LEU A 291 -24.28 -19.42 18.02
C LEU A 291 -23.78 -20.45 19.05
N GLN A 292 -22.67 -20.17 19.74
CA GLN A 292 -22.15 -21.03 20.81
C GLN A 292 -23.11 -21.11 22.00
N LEU A 293 -23.72 -19.98 22.39
CA LEU A 293 -24.74 -19.95 23.44
C LEU A 293 -25.99 -20.72 23.02
N ALA A 294 -26.47 -20.54 21.79
CA ALA A 294 -27.60 -21.26 21.24
C ALA A 294 -27.35 -22.78 21.19
N GLN A 295 -26.15 -23.18 20.74
CA GLN A 295 -25.73 -24.58 20.72
C GLN A 295 -25.70 -25.16 22.14
N SER A 296 -25.13 -24.43 23.10
CA SER A 296 -25.06 -24.84 24.50
C SER A 296 -26.47 -25.00 25.12
N ALA A 297 -27.39 -24.06 24.85
CA ALA A 297 -28.78 -24.14 25.30
C ALA A 297 -29.51 -25.33 24.67
N HIS A 298 -29.29 -25.59 23.39
CA HIS A 298 -29.87 -26.73 22.68
C HIS A 298 -29.37 -28.07 23.25
N LEU A 299 -28.07 -28.19 23.54
CA LEU A 299 -27.49 -29.37 24.19
C LEU A 299 -28.08 -29.57 25.59
N LYS A 300 -28.17 -28.50 26.41
CA LYS A 300 -28.83 -28.56 27.73
C LYS A 300 -30.29 -29.01 27.63
N LYS A 301 -31.03 -28.53 26.63
CA LYS A 301 -32.42 -28.95 26.39
C LYS A 301 -32.52 -30.42 26.00
N LYS A 302 -31.60 -30.92 25.17
CA LYS A 302 -31.52 -32.36 24.82
C LYS A 302 -31.25 -33.22 26.05
N VAL A 303 -30.30 -32.84 26.90
CA VAL A 303 -29.97 -33.55 28.15
C VAL A 303 -31.20 -33.60 29.07
N ARG A 304 -31.83 -32.45 29.35
CA ARG A 304 -33.05 -32.41 30.18
C ARG A 304 -34.19 -33.26 29.62
N LYS A 305 -34.35 -33.30 28.29
CA LYS A 305 -35.36 -34.14 27.66
C LYS A 305 -35.06 -35.64 27.87
N ALA A 306 -33.79 -36.04 27.75
CA ALA A 306 -33.36 -37.41 28.02
C ALA A 306 -33.54 -37.79 29.50
N GLU A 307 -33.17 -36.92 30.43
CA GLU A 307 -33.39 -37.10 31.87
C GLU A 307 -34.87 -37.27 32.21
N ASN A 308 -35.75 -36.43 31.63
CA ASN A 308 -37.19 -36.55 31.82
C ASN A 308 -37.75 -37.87 31.25
N PHE A 309 -37.29 -38.31 30.07
CA PHE A 309 -37.69 -39.61 29.53
C PHE A 309 -37.23 -40.76 30.42
N GLN A 310 -36.01 -40.69 30.96
CA GLN A 310 -35.50 -41.70 31.88
C GLN A 310 -36.32 -41.70 33.18
N GLN A 311 -36.60 -40.53 33.77
CA GLN A 311 -37.41 -40.43 34.98
C GLN A 311 -38.84 -40.96 34.78
N VAL A 312 -39.46 -40.73 33.61
CA VAL A 312 -40.77 -41.31 33.28
C VAL A 312 -40.68 -42.82 33.13
N ARG A 313 -39.60 -43.35 32.53
CA ARG A 313 -39.36 -44.79 32.42
C ARG A 313 -39.16 -45.42 33.80
N ASP A 314 -38.34 -44.81 34.65
CA ASP A 314 -38.05 -45.30 36.01
C ASP A 314 -39.33 -45.30 36.87
N ARG A 315 -40.17 -44.25 36.77
CA ARG A 315 -41.48 -44.21 37.43
C ARG A 315 -42.43 -45.30 36.96
N LYS A 316 -42.44 -45.62 35.65
CA LYS A 316 -43.26 -46.71 35.10
C LYS A 316 -42.77 -48.09 35.57
N SER A 317 -41.46 -48.26 35.71
CA SER A 317 -40.87 -49.51 36.21
C SER A 317 -41.23 -49.78 37.67
N ASN A 318 -41.32 -48.74 38.51
CA ASN A 318 -41.70 -48.87 39.91
C ASN A 318 -43.22 -49.07 40.14
N GLN A 319 -44.04 -49.02 39.09
CA GLN A 319 -45.50 -49.23 39.15
C GLN A 319 -45.91 -50.66 38.74
N MET A 320 -44.94 -51.55 38.45
CA MET A 320 -45.20 -52.88 37.89
C MET A 320 -45.35 -53.99 38.94
N SER A 321 -45.34 -53.67 40.22
CA SER A 321 -45.64 -54.63 41.28
C SER A 321 -46.68 -54.10 42.26
N ILE A 322 -47.65 -54.94 42.61
CA ILE A 322 -48.71 -54.64 43.60
C ILE A 322 -48.88 -55.81 44.55
N CYS A 323 -49.29 -55.58 45.79
CA CYS A 323 -49.56 -56.68 46.72
C CYS A 323 -50.89 -57.37 46.41
N CYS A 324 -50.94 -58.68 46.68
CA CYS A 324 -52.18 -59.45 46.73
C CYS A 324 -53.20 -58.75 47.64
N SER A 325 -54.42 -58.59 47.14
CA SER A 325 -55.47 -57.81 47.79
C SER A 325 -56.07 -58.49 49.02
N LEU A 326 -55.84 -59.80 49.19
CA LEU A 326 -56.19 -60.52 50.41
C LEU A 326 -55.34 -59.98 51.59
N VAL A 327 -56.02 -59.41 52.60
CA VAL A 327 -55.44 -58.60 53.70
C VAL A 327 -54.25 -59.26 54.42
N HIS A 328 -54.18 -60.60 54.45
CA HIS A 328 -53.14 -61.34 55.17
C HIS A 328 -52.06 -61.98 54.27
N CYS A 329 -52.21 -61.94 52.94
CA CYS A 329 -51.28 -62.61 52.03
C CYS A 329 -49.97 -61.81 51.81
N ARG A 330 -50.08 -60.50 51.53
CA ARG A 330 -48.95 -59.58 51.25
C ARG A 330 -47.97 -60.04 50.15
N ALA A 331 -48.29 -61.07 49.37
CA ALA A 331 -47.46 -61.51 48.25
C ALA A 331 -47.40 -60.41 47.18
N GLU A 332 -46.22 -60.14 46.66
CA GLU A 332 -46.03 -59.16 45.59
C GLU A 332 -46.34 -59.80 44.24
N ILE A 333 -47.23 -59.16 43.48
CA ILE A 333 -47.74 -59.59 42.19
C ILE A 333 -47.13 -58.68 41.13
N ASP A 334 -46.45 -59.30 40.16
CA ASP A 334 -45.88 -58.63 39.01
C ASP A 334 -46.96 -58.40 37.94
N LEU A 335 -47.35 -57.14 37.75
CA LEU A 335 -48.38 -56.71 36.81
C LEU A 335 -48.00 -56.91 35.32
N THR A 336 -46.77 -57.33 35.02
CA THR A 336 -46.33 -57.64 33.64
C THR A 336 -46.67 -59.06 33.17
N LYS A 337 -47.15 -59.92 34.08
CA LYS A 337 -47.55 -61.31 33.80
C LYS A 337 -49.08 -61.45 33.82
N GLU A 338 -49.58 -62.58 33.35
CA GLU A 338 -50.99 -62.92 33.48
C GLU A 338 -51.34 -63.09 34.96
N ASN A 339 -52.27 -62.27 35.46
CA ASN A 339 -52.62 -62.20 36.88
C ASN A 339 -54.13 -62.41 37.06
N ILE A 340 -54.51 -62.86 38.25
CA ILE A 340 -55.90 -63.05 38.62
C ILE A 340 -56.44 -61.72 39.14
N GLU A 341 -57.40 -61.14 38.44
CA GLU A 341 -57.97 -59.82 38.73
C GLU A 341 -59.49 -59.91 38.88
N CYS A 342 -60.07 -59.11 39.78
CA CYS A 342 -61.52 -58.98 39.87
C CYS A 342 -62.07 -58.15 38.70
N ALA A 343 -62.81 -58.79 37.78
CA ALA A 343 -63.40 -58.13 36.62
C ALA A 343 -64.37 -56.99 36.98
N LEU A 344 -65.07 -57.07 38.12
CA LEU A 344 -65.96 -56.00 38.60
C LEU A 344 -65.17 -54.79 39.10
N CYS A 345 -64.10 -55.00 39.86
CA CYS A 345 -63.22 -53.93 40.32
C CYS A 345 -62.49 -53.26 39.14
N GLU A 346 -62.03 -54.04 38.17
CA GLU A 346 -61.46 -53.51 36.92
C GLU A 346 -62.46 -52.63 36.17
N TRP A 347 -63.71 -53.10 36.05
CA TRP A 347 -64.77 -52.34 35.38
C TRP A 347 -65.12 -51.04 36.12
N LEU A 348 -65.19 -51.07 37.46
CA LEU A 348 -65.45 -49.89 38.29
C LEU A 348 -64.31 -48.87 38.21
N GLU A 349 -63.05 -49.31 38.22
CA GLU A 349 -61.91 -48.40 38.06
C GLU A 349 -61.91 -47.75 36.67
N ARG A 350 -62.21 -48.50 35.60
CA ARG A 350 -62.39 -47.93 34.25
C ARG A 350 -63.51 -46.89 34.18
N LYS A 351 -64.49 -46.96 35.07
CA LYS A 351 -65.59 -45.98 35.19
C LYS A 351 -65.29 -44.81 36.14
N GLY A 352 -64.06 -44.73 36.67
CA GLY A 352 -63.62 -43.61 37.50
C GLY A 352 -64.03 -43.72 38.97
N SER A 353 -64.48 -44.89 39.44
CA SER A 353 -64.62 -45.15 40.86
C SER A 353 -63.21 -45.16 41.47
N GLY A 354 -62.86 -44.19 42.31
CA GLY A 354 -61.53 -44.09 42.93
C GLY A 354 -61.15 -45.25 43.88
N LYS A 355 -61.90 -46.36 43.86
CA LYS A 355 -61.56 -47.63 44.49
C LYS A 355 -60.74 -48.43 43.47
N GLY A 356 -59.45 -48.64 43.75
CA GLY A 356 -58.51 -49.28 42.82
C GLY A 356 -58.82 -50.75 42.52
N ARG A 357 -58.10 -51.31 41.54
CA ARG A 357 -58.14 -52.73 41.15
C ARG A 357 -57.67 -53.66 42.27
N PHE A 358 -58.23 -54.87 42.25
CA PHE A 358 -57.91 -55.96 43.15
C PHE A 358 -57.24 -57.09 42.38
N PHE A 359 -56.03 -57.46 42.81
CA PHE A 359 -55.20 -58.50 42.21
C PHE A 359 -54.92 -59.60 43.24
N TYR A 360 -54.91 -60.85 42.79
CA TYR A 360 -54.69 -62.02 43.64
C TYR A 360 -53.55 -62.87 43.09
N CYS A 361 -52.71 -63.41 43.98
CA CYS A 361 -51.57 -64.24 43.58
C CYS A 361 -51.95 -65.70 43.27
N SER A 362 -53.18 -66.10 43.59
CA SER A 362 -53.75 -67.43 43.29
C SER A 362 -55.28 -67.35 43.24
N SER A 363 -55.92 -68.33 42.59
CA SER A 363 -57.38 -68.43 42.51
C SER A 363 -58.00 -68.68 43.88
N GLU A 364 -57.32 -69.44 44.73
CA GLU A 364 -57.73 -69.72 46.11
C GLU A 364 -57.88 -68.43 46.93
N HIS A 365 -56.96 -67.48 46.79
CA HIS A 365 -57.05 -66.19 47.49
C HIS A 365 -58.16 -65.29 46.95
N ALA A 366 -58.47 -65.38 45.65
CA ALA A 366 -59.62 -64.68 45.10
C ALA A 366 -60.91 -65.27 45.69
N GLU A 367 -61.05 -66.60 45.71
CA GLU A 367 -62.20 -67.28 46.27
C GLU A 367 -62.39 -66.99 47.76
N GLU A 368 -61.31 -66.99 48.56
CA GLU A 368 -61.39 -66.67 50.00
C GLU A 368 -61.91 -65.25 50.26
N ASP A 369 -61.53 -64.29 49.42
CA ASP A 369 -61.94 -62.89 49.55
C ASP A 369 -63.42 -62.68 49.14
N PHE A 370 -63.98 -63.53 48.27
CA PHE A 370 -65.39 -63.47 47.85
C PHE A 370 -66.36 -64.29 48.72
N VAL A 371 -65.85 -65.20 49.56
CA VAL A 371 -66.68 -66.09 50.41
C VAL A 371 -66.97 -65.46 51.79
N ARG A 372 -66.33 -64.35 52.13
CA ARG A 372 -66.65 -63.52 53.31
C ARG A 372 -67.58 -62.37 52.95
#